data_AF-A0A7C5WU96-F1
#
_entry.id   AF-A0A7C5WU96-F1
#
_cell.length_a   1.000
_cell.length_b   1.000
_cell.length_c   1.000
_cell.angle_alpha   90.00
_cell.angle_beta   90.00
_cell.angle_gamma   90.00
#
_symmetry.space_group_name_H-M   'P 1'
#
loop_
_entity.id
_entity.type
_entity.pdbx_description
1 polymer ?
#
loop_
_entity_poly.entity_id
_entity_poly.type
_entity_poly.pdbx_seq_one_letter_code
_entity_poly.pdbx_strand_id
1 'polypeptide(L)'
;MLSRNQLHIYPTSRALRTVSERLKKEEGFLPALMRMDEFERRVILMENKIQVDPLQRILLLREAAAFDRFETLNVNRDLVRFFTKSDALFKFFEELAAEDVNFETLAQADAYAEFEEHLKILEALLHNYKKLLDEKGYTDKAFIPHAYTLNEGFISTCARIEIHLEGYLSHFELSLLEEVSQMTEVIVHYTTSRFNMKMQERFETYGIKLPNNKKVVFDLSNKTVLEVVPNTAKINAKVYAVEEREEQVALAFAQIQKMVDDGMDARDIVLILPDESFKEHFTLFDK
;
A
#
# COMPACT_ATOMS: atom_id res chain seq x y z
N MET A 1 -1.97 23.30 -19.04
CA MET A 1 -3.37 23.12 -19.48
C MET A 1 -3.70 21.65 -19.29
N LEU A 2 -4.39 21.30 -18.21
CA LEU A 2 -4.78 19.91 -17.94
C LEU A 2 -5.87 19.51 -18.95
N SER A 3 -5.64 18.44 -19.71
CA SER A 3 -6.59 18.00 -20.74
C SER A 3 -7.66 17.07 -20.14
N ARG A 4 -8.83 17.01 -20.78
CA ARG A 4 -10.01 16.26 -20.30
C ARG A 4 -9.81 14.75 -20.17
N ASN A 5 -8.67 14.23 -20.64
CA ASN A 5 -8.33 12.80 -20.68
C ASN A 5 -7.10 12.46 -19.81
N GLN A 6 -6.72 13.33 -18.88
CA GLN A 6 -5.65 13.06 -17.91
C GLN A 6 -6.23 12.58 -16.58
N LEU A 7 -5.68 11.46 -16.10
CA LEU A 7 -5.96 10.90 -14.79
C LEU A 7 -4.78 11.13 -13.87
N HIS A 8 -4.99 11.74 -12.72
CA HIS A 8 -3.96 11.87 -11.69
C HIS A 8 -4.27 10.97 -10.49
N ILE A 9 -3.26 10.19 -10.11
CA ILE A 9 -3.31 9.26 -8.99
C ILE A 9 -2.46 9.81 -7.85
N TYR A 10 -3.04 9.88 -6.67
CA TYR A 10 -2.38 10.37 -5.45
C TYR A 10 -2.45 9.32 -4.33
N PRO A 11 -1.48 9.31 -3.41
CA PRO A 11 -1.32 8.21 -2.45
C PRO A 11 -2.36 8.25 -1.33
N THR A 12 -2.88 9.44 -1.00
CA THR A 12 -3.80 9.61 0.13
C THR A 12 -4.99 10.51 -0.21
N SER A 13 -6.11 10.28 0.48
CA SER A 13 -7.29 11.16 0.41
C SER A 13 -6.96 12.59 0.85
N ARG A 14 -5.98 12.77 1.75
CA ARG A 14 -5.49 14.08 2.15
C ARG A 14 -4.80 14.80 0.99
N ALA A 15 -3.90 14.13 0.26
CA ALA A 15 -3.25 14.70 -0.92
C ALA A 15 -4.28 15.10 -1.99
N LEU A 16 -5.27 14.24 -2.26
CA LEU A 16 -6.36 14.53 -3.18
C LEU A 16 -7.15 15.78 -2.79
N ARG A 17 -7.48 15.94 -1.50
CA ARG A 17 -8.18 17.13 -1.01
C ARG A 17 -7.37 18.40 -1.22
N THR A 18 -6.09 18.39 -0.84
CA THR A 18 -5.18 19.54 -1.02
C THR A 18 -5.08 19.95 -2.48
N VAL A 19 -4.90 18.98 -3.38
CA VAL A 19 -4.82 19.22 -4.82
C VAL A 19 -6.15 19.72 -5.38
N SER A 20 -7.28 19.13 -4.96
CA SER A 20 -8.61 19.58 -5.37
C SER A 20 -8.89 21.03 -4.93
N GLU A 21 -8.55 21.40 -3.70
CA GLU A 21 -8.71 22.78 -3.20
C GLU A 21 -7.85 23.79 -3.97
N ARG A 22 -6.64 23.39 -4.39
CA ARG A 22 -5.80 24.20 -5.26
C ARG A 22 -6.42 24.37 -6.65
N LEU A 23 -6.81 23.27 -7.29
CA LEU A 23 -7.37 23.27 -8.64
C LEU A 23 -8.69 24.03 -8.74
N LYS A 24 -9.50 24.07 -7.68
CA LYS A 24 -10.72 24.88 -7.62
C LYS A 24 -10.48 26.39 -7.74
N LYS A 25 -9.25 26.85 -7.48
CA LYS A 25 -8.85 28.27 -7.62
C LYS A 25 -8.35 28.60 -9.02
N GLU A 26 -8.12 27.59 -9.86
CA GLU A 26 -7.65 27.74 -11.23
C GLU A 26 -8.83 27.73 -12.21
N GLU A 27 -8.74 28.53 -13.28
CA GLU A 27 -9.75 28.50 -14.34
C GLU A 27 -9.55 27.27 -15.24
N GLY A 28 -10.56 26.40 -15.34
CA GLY A 28 -10.53 25.25 -16.24
C GLY A 28 -11.40 24.07 -15.79
N PHE A 29 -11.35 22.98 -16.57
CA PHE A 29 -11.96 21.71 -16.16
C PHE A 29 -11.04 20.98 -15.18
N LEU A 30 -11.63 20.41 -14.13
CA LEU A 30 -10.90 19.58 -13.19
C LEU A 30 -10.50 18.26 -13.86
N PRO A 31 -9.24 17.81 -13.74
CA PRO A 31 -8.83 16.49 -14.20
C PRO A 31 -9.51 15.40 -13.36
N ALA A 32 -9.47 14.15 -13.85
CA ALA A 32 -9.87 13.01 -13.05
C ALA A 32 -8.83 12.78 -11.95
N LEU A 33 -9.27 12.66 -10.71
CA LEU A 33 -8.42 12.43 -9.54
C LEU A 33 -8.90 11.17 -8.81
N MET A 34 -7.99 10.26 -8.45
CA MET A 34 -8.32 9.09 -7.62
C MET A 34 -7.11 8.61 -6.82
N ARG A 35 -7.34 7.69 -5.88
CA ARG A 35 -6.27 6.97 -5.18
C ARG A 35 -5.82 5.73 -5.96
N MET A 36 -4.65 5.19 -5.61
CA MET A 36 -4.17 3.94 -6.20
C MET A 36 -5.16 2.77 -6.02
N ASP A 37 -5.73 2.63 -4.81
CA ASP A 37 -6.71 1.57 -4.54
C ASP A 37 -8.00 1.71 -5.38
N GLU A 38 -8.39 2.95 -5.70
CA GLU A 38 -9.53 3.23 -6.58
C GLU A 38 -9.21 2.95 -8.04
N PHE A 39 -7.97 3.21 -8.44
CA PHE A 39 -7.47 2.93 -9.78
C PHE A 39 -7.39 1.42 -10.03
N GLU A 40 -6.75 0.66 -9.14
CA GLU A 40 -6.67 -0.81 -9.23
C GLU A 40 -8.05 -1.44 -9.39
N ARG A 41 -9.02 -1.06 -8.56
CA ARG A 41 -10.40 -1.58 -8.64
C ARG A 41 -11.08 -1.30 -9.97
N ARG A 42 -10.69 -0.24 -10.69
CA ARG A 42 -11.26 0.12 -12.00
C ARG A 42 -10.52 -0.56 -13.15
N VAL A 43 -9.22 -0.77 -13.00
CA VAL A 43 -8.34 -1.39 -13.99
C VAL A 43 -8.46 -2.91 -13.98
N ILE A 44 -8.73 -3.51 -12.83
CA ILE A 44 -8.81 -4.97 -12.67
C ILE A 44 -10.24 -5.42 -12.92
N LEU A 45 -10.42 -6.38 -13.83
CA LEU A 45 -11.66 -7.13 -14.03
C LEU A 45 -11.48 -8.57 -13.53
N MET A 46 -12.50 -9.06 -12.85
CA MET A 46 -12.61 -10.46 -12.45
C MET A 46 -13.58 -11.16 -13.39
N GLU A 47 -13.08 -12.06 -14.24
CA GLU A 47 -13.94 -12.83 -15.13
C GLU A 47 -14.66 -13.94 -14.37
N ASN A 48 -15.98 -13.99 -14.50
CA ASN A 48 -16.84 -15.08 -14.05
C ASN A 48 -16.76 -15.43 -12.54
N LYS A 49 -16.22 -14.52 -11.71
CA LYS A 49 -16.09 -14.70 -10.26
C LYS A 49 -16.55 -13.47 -9.51
N ILE A 50 -17.09 -13.70 -8.32
CA ILE A 50 -17.54 -12.64 -7.42
C ILE A 50 -16.57 -12.53 -6.24
N GLN A 51 -16.22 -11.32 -5.84
CA GLN A 51 -15.43 -11.11 -4.62
C GLN A 51 -16.21 -11.66 -3.41
N VAL A 52 -15.60 -12.56 -2.65
CA VAL A 52 -16.22 -13.13 -1.45
C VAL A 52 -16.51 -12.04 -0.42
N ASP A 53 -17.69 -12.08 0.21
CA ASP A 53 -18.04 -11.12 1.26
C ASP A 53 -17.28 -11.43 2.57
N PRO A 54 -17.08 -10.44 3.46
CA PRO A 54 -16.25 -10.62 4.66
C PRO A 54 -16.67 -11.76 5.58
N LEU A 55 -17.96 -12.07 5.70
CA LEU A 55 -18.44 -13.15 6.56
C LEU A 55 -18.19 -14.51 5.91
N GLN A 56 -18.56 -14.67 4.64
CA GLN A 56 -18.31 -15.90 3.89
C GLN A 56 -16.82 -16.20 3.79
N ARG A 57 -16.00 -15.16 3.58
CA ARG A 57 -14.53 -15.23 3.55
C ARG A 57 -13.99 -16.00 4.74
N ILE A 58 -14.42 -15.61 5.94
CA ILE A 58 -13.97 -16.22 7.20
C ILE A 58 -14.51 -17.64 7.37
N LEU A 59 -15.78 -17.88 7.02
CA LEU A 59 -16.40 -19.20 7.12
C LEU A 59 -15.72 -20.22 6.20
N LEU A 60 -15.40 -19.83 4.96
CA LEU A 60 -14.72 -20.67 3.99
C LEU A 60 -13.28 -20.94 4.39
N LEU A 61 -12.55 -19.97 4.94
CA LEU A 61 -11.20 -20.21 5.47
C LEU A 61 -11.24 -21.18 6.67
N ARG A 62 -12.24 -21.06 7.54
CA ARG A 62 -12.44 -22.00 8.66
C ARG A 62 -12.73 -23.41 8.16
N GLU A 63 -13.54 -23.54 7.12
CA GLU A 63 -13.82 -24.83 6.46
C GLU A 63 -12.55 -25.40 5.82
N ALA A 64 -11.75 -24.57 5.13
CA ALA A 64 -10.47 -24.94 4.56
C ALA A 64 -9.44 -25.44 5.60
N ALA A 65 -9.56 -24.95 6.84
CA ALA A 65 -8.74 -25.36 7.98
C ALA A 65 -9.16 -26.73 8.59
N ALA A 66 -10.11 -27.44 8.00
CA ALA A 66 -10.58 -28.73 8.48
C ALA A 66 -9.71 -29.91 8.03
N PHE A 67 -8.45 -29.93 8.48
CA PHE A 67 -7.52 -31.04 8.27
C PHE A 67 -6.58 -31.23 9.48
N ASP A 68 -6.18 -32.47 9.74
CA ASP A 68 -5.50 -32.87 10.98
C ASP A 68 -4.21 -32.08 11.25
N ARG A 69 -3.39 -31.84 10.21
CA ARG A 69 -2.12 -31.11 10.34
C ARG A 69 -2.29 -29.64 10.73
N PHE A 70 -3.49 -29.06 10.57
CA PHE A 70 -3.74 -27.67 10.96
C PHE A 70 -3.61 -27.44 12.47
N GLU A 71 -3.87 -28.46 13.28
CA GLU A 71 -3.81 -28.36 14.75
C GLU A 71 -2.40 -28.02 15.26
N THR A 72 -1.35 -28.34 14.48
CA THR A 72 0.04 -28.00 14.78
C THR A 72 0.30 -26.49 14.82
N LEU A 73 -0.48 -25.66 14.13
CA LEU A 73 -0.33 -24.20 14.16
C LEU A 73 -0.78 -23.56 15.48
N ASN A 74 -1.35 -24.34 16.41
CA ASN A 74 -1.95 -23.85 17.66
C ASN A 74 -2.97 -22.69 17.42
N VAL A 75 -3.61 -22.70 16.25
CA VAL A 75 -4.69 -21.79 15.89
C VAL A 75 -6.01 -22.46 16.27
N ASN A 76 -6.69 -21.87 17.23
CA ASN A 76 -7.94 -22.41 17.74
C ASN A 76 -9.05 -22.27 16.68
N ARG A 77 -9.66 -23.40 16.31
CA ARG A 77 -10.75 -23.50 15.32
C ARG A 77 -12.13 -23.15 15.87
N ASP A 78 -12.23 -22.87 17.18
CA ASP A 78 -13.42 -22.26 17.78
C ASP A 78 -13.77 -20.98 17.02
N LEU A 79 -15.04 -20.85 16.65
CA LEU A 79 -15.50 -19.83 15.72
C LEU A 79 -15.06 -18.44 16.17
N VAL A 80 -15.26 -18.10 17.45
CA VAL A 80 -14.95 -16.77 18.01
C VAL A 80 -13.45 -16.49 17.96
N ARG A 81 -12.61 -17.49 18.26
CA ARG A 81 -11.14 -17.35 18.23
C ARG A 81 -10.57 -17.37 16.82
N PHE A 82 -11.21 -18.05 15.89
CA PHE A 82 -10.80 -18.06 14.49
C PHE A 82 -11.14 -16.71 13.82
N PHE A 83 -12.30 -16.13 14.14
CA PHE A 83 -12.67 -14.77 13.71
C PHE A 83 -11.57 -13.76 14.03
N THR A 84 -11.02 -13.76 15.24
CA THR A 84 -9.99 -12.79 15.66
C THR A 84 -8.61 -13.03 15.05
N LYS A 85 -8.29 -14.27 14.65
CA LYS A 85 -6.98 -14.62 14.08
C LYS A 85 -6.95 -14.68 12.54
N SER A 86 -8.12 -14.83 11.89
CA SER A 86 -8.22 -15.00 10.44
C SER A 86 -7.67 -13.80 9.65
N ASP A 87 -7.78 -12.58 10.18
CA ASP A 87 -7.25 -11.37 9.53
C ASP A 87 -5.74 -11.44 9.30
N ALA A 88 -4.97 -12.00 10.24
CA ALA A 88 -3.53 -12.17 10.10
C ALA A 88 -3.18 -13.19 8.99
N LEU A 89 -3.95 -14.27 8.87
CA LEU A 89 -3.78 -15.26 7.81
C LEU A 89 -4.08 -14.65 6.44
N PHE A 90 -5.18 -13.90 6.32
CA PHE A 90 -5.52 -13.22 5.07
C PHE A 90 -4.46 -12.20 4.67
N LYS A 91 -4.01 -11.34 5.59
CA LYS A 91 -2.94 -10.37 5.32
C LYS A 91 -1.66 -11.07 4.87
N PHE A 92 -1.27 -12.15 5.53
CA PHE A 92 -0.11 -12.93 5.11
C PHE A 92 -0.24 -13.46 3.67
N PHE A 93 -1.39 -14.04 3.31
CA PHE A 93 -1.63 -14.51 1.94
C PHE A 93 -1.70 -13.36 0.91
N GLU A 94 -2.32 -12.24 1.28
CA GLU A 94 -2.38 -11.04 0.44
C GLU A 94 -0.99 -10.45 0.20
N GLU A 95 -0.13 -10.39 1.23
CA GLU A 95 1.24 -9.90 1.14
C GLU A 95 2.11 -10.79 0.24
N LEU A 96 2.03 -12.12 0.41
CA LEU A 96 2.74 -13.05 -0.46
C LEU A 96 2.33 -12.90 -1.93
N ALA A 97 1.03 -12.77 -2.19
CA ALA A 97 0.51 -12.59 -3.53
C ALA A 97 0.90 -11.23 -4.13
N ALA A 98 0.86 -10.15 -3.34
CA ALA A 98 1.24 -8.82 -3.81
C ALA A 98 2.75 -8.71 -4.10
N GLU A 99 3.58 -9.43 -3.37
CA GLU A 99 5.03 -9.43 -3.54
C GLU A 99 5.53 -10.52 -4.50
N ASP A 100 4.65 -11.31 -5.11
CA ASP A 100 4.96 -12.44 -6.00
C ASP A 100 5.94 -13.45 -5.35
N VAL A 101 5.68 -13.79 -4.08
CA VAL A 101 6.49 -14.73 -3.31
C VAL A 101 5.66 -15.98 -3.01
N ASN A 102 6.13 -17.13 -3.50
CA ASN A 102 5.53 -18.42 -3.17
C ASN A 102 6.13 -19.02 -1.87
N PHE A 103 5.46 -20.04 -1.33
CA PHE A 103 5.86 -20.68 -0.08
C PHE A 103 7.24 -21.35 -0.16
N GLU A 104 7.61 -21.91 -1.32
CA GLU A 104 8.92 -22.54 -1.54
C GLU A 104 10.05 -21.52 -1.42
N THR A 105 9.91 -20.36 -2.08
CA THR A 105 10.86 -19.25 -2.00
C THR A 105 10.96 -18.71 -0.58
N LEU A 106 9.82 -18.58 0.13
CA LEU A 106 9.82 -18.10 1.51
C LEU A 106 10.53 -19.08 2.46
N ALA A 107 10.30 -20.39 2.31
CA ALA A 107 10.90 -21.42 3.14
C ALA A 107 12.44 -21.53 2.96
N GLN A 108 12.97 -21.10 1.81
CA GLN A 108 14.41 -21.07 1.54
C GLN A 108 15.12 -19.89 2.20
N ALA A 109 14.39 -18.87 2.69
CA ALA A 109 15.00 -17.73 3.36
C ALA A 109 15.42 -18.11 4.78
N ASP A 110 16.66 -17.77 5.17
CA ASP A 110 17.24 -18.11 6.48
C ASP A 110 16.35 -17.70 7.66
N ALA A 111 15.65 -16.57 7.54
CA ALA A 111 14.74 -16.07 8.57
C ALA A 111 13.54 -16.99 8.85
N TYR A 112 13.22 -17.91 7.92
CA TYR A 112 12.05 -18.78 7.97
C TYR A 112 12.37 -20.27 8.05
N ALA A 113 13.65 -20.66 8.12
CA ALA A 113 14.07 -22.06 8.11
C ALA A 113 13.41 -22.91 9.20
N GLU A 114 13.18 -22.35 10.40
CA GLU A 114 12.53 -23.04 11.52
C GLU A 114 11.01 -23.18 11.37
N PHE A 115 10.40 -22.47 10.41
CA PHE A 115 8.95 -22.44 10.19
C PHE A 115 8.49 -23.29 9.00
N GLU A 116 9.37 -24.12 8.42
CA GLU A 116 9.06 -24.92 7.23
C GLU A 116 7.76 -25.74 7.36
N GLU A 117 7.54 -26.38 8.52
CA GLU A 117 6.30 -27.13 8.77
C GLU A 117 5.07 -26.21 8.80
N HIS A 118 5.18 -25.04 9.43
CA HIS A 118 4.09 -24.07 9.51
C HIS A 118 3.74 -23.54 8.13
N LEU A 119 4.75 -23.24 7.30
CA LEU A 119 4.56 -22.79 5.92
C LEU A 119 3.84 -23.83 5.07
N LYS A 120 4.20 -25.11 5.18
CA LYS A 120 3.49 -26.21 4.48
C LYS A 120 2.01 -26.31 4.89
N ILE A 121 1.70 -26.07 6.16
CA ILE A 121 0.31 -26.06 6.64
C ILE A 121 -0.45 -24.86 6.07
N LEU A 122 0.18 -23.67 6.07
CA LEU A 122 -0.40 -22.45 5.52
C LEU A 122 -0.63 -22.55 4.00
N GLU A 123 0.29 -23.18 3.28
CA GLU A 123 0.14 -23.47 1.85
C GLU A 123 -1.04 -24.40 1.59
N ALA A 124 -1.15 -25.50 2.35
CA ALA A 124 -2.28 -26.42 2.25
C ALA A 124 -3.62 -25.72 2.58
N LEU A 125 -3.62 -24.84 3.58
CA LEU A 125 -4.79 -24.03 3.92
C LEU A 125 -5.20 -23.13 2.75
N LEU A 126 -4.25 -22.39 2.15
CA LEU A 126 -4.52 -21.50 1.03
C LEU A 126 -5.05 -22.28 -0.18
N HIS A 127 -4.50 -23.46 -0.45
CA HIS A 127 -4.95 -24.35 -1.51
C HIS A 127 -6.40 -24.83 -1.29
N ASN A 128 -6.71 -25.34 -0.09
CA ASN A 128 -8.07 -25.77 0.25
C ASN A 128 -9.07 -24.61 0.18
N TYR A 129 -8.65 -23.43 0.64
CA TYR A 129 -9.47 -22.22 0.58
C TYR A 129 -9.78 -21.81 -0.88
N LYS A 130 -8.77 -21.82 -1.75
CA LYS A 130 -8.94 -21.56 -3.18
C LYS A 130 -9.96 -22.50 -3.81
N LYS A 131 -9.87 -23.80 -3.50
CA LYS A 131 -10.80 -24.82 -4.01
C LYS A 131 -12.25 -24.52 -3.61
N LEU A 132 -12.49 -24.17 -2.34
CA LEU A 132 -13.83 -23.82 -1.85
C LEU A 132 -14.39 -22.55 -2.50
N LEU A 133 -13.54 -21.56 -2.78
CA LEU A 133 -13.95 -20.36 -3.51
C LEU A 133 -14.34 -20.70 -4.95
N ASP A 134 -13.50 -21.48 -5.64
CA ASP A 134 -13.72 -21.87 -7.04
C ASP A 134 -15.02 -22.66 -7.19
N GLU A 135 -15.31 -23.61 -6.29
CA GLU A 135 -16.56 -24.39 -6.26
C GLU A 135 -17.82 -23.53 -6.11
N LYS A 136 -17.69 -22.34 -5.48
CA LYS A 136 -18.80 -21.42 -5.21
C LYS A 136 -18.83 -20.22 -6.16
N GLY A 137 -17.93 -20.15 -7.13
CA GLY A 137 -17.82 -19.02 -8.07
C GLY A 137 -17.28 -17.73 -7.42
N TYR A 138 -16.50 -17.86 -6.36
CA TYR A 138 -15.92 -16.74 -5.64
C TYR A 138 -14.43 -16.53 -5.95
N THR A 139 -13.94 -15.32 -5.63
CA THR A 139 -12.52 -14.97 -5.58
C THR A 139 -12.21 -14.21 -4.29
N ASP A 140 -10.92 -14.13 -3.96
CA ASP A 140 -10.39 -13.39 -2.83
C ASP A 140 -9.24 -12.47 -3.29
N LYS A 141 -8.94 -11.42 -2.53
CA LYS A 141 -7.81 -10.50 -2.80
C LYS A 141 -6.49 -11.25 -2.97
N ALA A 142 -6.25 -12.29 -2.17
CA ALA A 142 -5.04 -13.10 -2.25
C ALA A 142 -4.84 -13.80 -3.60
N PHE A 143 -5.88 -13.90 -4.43
CA PHE A 143 -5.79 -14.55 -5.75
C PHE A 143 -5.87 -13.58 -6.93
N ILE A 144 -6.19 -12.30 -6.69
CA ILE A 144 -6.32 -11.29 -7.76
C ILE A 144 -5.02 -11.14 -8.56
N PRO A 145 -3.82 -11.05 -7.95
CA PRO A 145 -2.57 -10.87 -8.71
C PRO A 145 -2.32 -11.93 -9.79
N HIS A 146 -2.91 -13.12 -9.64
CA HIS A 146 -2.71 -14.27 -10.53
C HIS A 146 -3.92 -14.56 -11.42
N ALA A 147 -5.01 -13.81 -11.29
CA ALA A 147 -6.29 -14.13 -11.93
C ALA A 147 -7.12 -12.86 -12.18
N TYR A 148 -6.61 -11.99 -13.05
CA TYR A 148 -7.32 -10.80 -13.49
C TYR A 148 -7.16 -10.56 -14.99
N THR A 149 -8.04 -9.72 -15.54
CA THR A 149 -7.86 -9.11 -16.87
C THR A 149 -7.94 -7.59 -16.76
N LEU A 150 -7.32 -6.89 -17.69
CA LEU A 150 -7.36 -5.44 -17.73
C LEU A 150 -8.70 -4.93 -18.25
N ASN A 151 -9.23 -3.89 -17.59
CA ASN A 151 -10.36 -3.12 -18.06
C ASN A 151 -9.92 -2.16 -19.18
N GLU A 152 -9.64 -2.70 -20.36
CA GLU A 152 -9.18 -1.91 -21.52
C GLU A 152 -10.15 -0.77 -21.86
N GLY A 153 -11.45 -1.00 -21.67
CA GLY A 153 -12.49 0.01 -21.88
C GLY A 153 -12.33 1.21 -20.95
N PHE A 154 -11.92 1.02 -19.70
CA PHE A 154 -11.60 2.13 -18.79
C PHE A 154 -10.25 2.76 -19.15
N ILE A 155 -9.20 1.96 -19.34
CA ILE A 155 -7.83 2.43 -19.56
C ILE A 155 -7.77 3.32 -20.82
N SER A 156 -8.41 2.90 -21.91
CA SER A 156 -8.44 3.64 -23.17
C SER A 156 -9.17 4.99 -23.12
N THR A 157 -9.95 5.28 -22.07
CA THR A 157 -10.52 6.62 -21.85
C THR A 157 -9.49 7.63 -21.34
N CYS A 158 -8.42 7.14 -20.73
CA CYS A 158 -7.31 7.94 -20.25
C CYS A 158 -6.29 8.06 -21.39
N ALA A 159 -5.98 9.27 -21.81
CA ALA A 159 -4.88 9.51 -22.76
C ALA A 159 -3.52 9.48 -22.06
N ARG A 160 -3.50 9.84 -20.78
CA ARG A 160 -2.32 9.83 -19.92
C ARG A 160 -2.73 9.60 -18.46
N ILE A 161 -1.95 8.81 -17.76
CA ILE A 161 -2.07 8.59 -16.31
C ILE A 161 -0.83 9.16 -15.64
N GLU A 162 -1.02 10.06 -14.68
CA GLU A 162 0.06 10.63 -13.88
C GLU A 162 -0.03 10.15 -12.44
N ILE A 163 1.03 9.49 -11.97
CA ILE A 163 1.09 8.85 -10.66
C ILE A 163 2.04 9.63 -9.78
N HIS A 164 1.51 10.23 -8.71
CA HIS A 164 2.31 10.86 -7.67
C HIS A 164 2.62 9.82 -6.60
N LEU A 165 3.78 9.16 -6.74
CA LEU A 165 4.14 8.04 -5.90
C LEU A 165 4.80 8.51 -4.59
N GLU A 166 4.25 8.04 -3.48
CA GLU A 166 4.85 8.09 -2.15
C GLU A 166 4.91 6.67 -1.59
N GLY A 167 6.03 6.29 -0.97
CA GLY A 167 6.22 4.94 -0.45
C GLY A 167 6.69 3.95 -1.51
N TYR A 168 6.24 2.70 -1.39
CA TYR A 168 6.65 1.57 -2.21
C TYR A 168 5.45 0.99 -2.95
N LEU A 169 5.67 0.63 -4.21
CA LEU A 169 4.78 -0.26 -4.94
C LEU A 169 5.23 -1.70 -4.69
N SER A 170 4.27 -2.57 -4.40
CA SER A 170 4.44 -4.02 -4.44
C SER A 170 4.86 -4.49 -5.84
N HIS A 171 5.33 -5.74 -5.96
CA HIS A 171 5.64 -6.31 -7.27
C HIS A 171 4.41 -6.38 -8.16
N PHE A 172 3.26 -6.75 -7.61
CA PHE A 172 1.99 -6.75 -8.31
C PHE A 172 1.59 -5.36 -8.79
N GLU A 173 1.58 -4.34 -7.92
CA GLU A 173 1.21 -2.98 -8.33
C GLU A 173 2.13 -2.46 -9.44
N LEU A 174 3.44 -2.73 -9.37
CA LEU A 174 4.37 -2.33 -10.42
C LEU A 174 4.13 -3.08 -11.73
N SER A 175 3.87 -4.39 -11.66
CA SER A 175 3.52 -5.21 -12.83
C SER A 175 2.23 -4.70 -13.48
N LEU A 176 1.19 -4.43 -12.69
CA LEU A 176 -0.08 -3.87 -13.16
C LEU A 176 0.14 -2.54 -13.88
N LEU A 177 0.97 -1.65 -13.32
CA LEU A 177 1.29 -0.38 -13.96
C LEU A 177 2.08 -0.55 -15.26
N GLU A 178 2.98 -1.52 -15.35
CA GLU A 178 3.68 -1.84 -16.59
C GLU A 178 2.75 -2.42 -17.66
N GLU A 179 1.78 -3.26 -17.29
CA GLU A 179 0.77 -3.76 -18.22
C GLU A 179 -0.13 -2.62 -18.73
N VAL A 180 -0.53 -1.70 -17.85
CA VAL A 180 -1.26 -0.48 -18.23
C VAL A 180 -0.41 0.43 -19.12
N SER A 181 0.91 0.51 -18.88
CA SER A 181 1.83 1.38 -19.63
C SER A 181 1.91 1.01 -21.12
N GLN A 182 1.52 -0.22 -21.48
CA GLN A 182 1.42 -0.68 -22.88
C GLN A 182 0.20 -0.12 -23.63
N MET A 183 -0.82 0.36 -22.92
CA MET A 183 -2.08 0.84 -23.50
C MET A 183 -2.22 2.36 -23.48
N THR A 184 -1.64 3.02 -22.48
CA THR A 184 -1.68 4.47 -22.30
C THR A 184 -0.35 4.96 -21.72
N GLU A 185 -0.03 6.23 -21.95
CA GLU A 185 1.14 6.88 -21.36
C GLU A 185 1.00 6.93 -19.83
N VAL A 186 1.99 6.38 -19.12
CA VAL A 186 2.06 6.38 -17.65
C VAL A 186 3.27 7.18 -17.20
N ILE A 187 3.03 8.33 -16.58
CA ILE A 187 4.06 9.22 -16.04
C ILE A 187 4.09 9.10 -14.52
N VAL A 188 5.28 8.87 -13.96
CA VAL A 188 5.46 8.74 -12.51
C VAL A 188 6.29 9.91 -11.97
N HIS A 189 5.73 10.57 -10.97
CA HIS A 189 6.39 11.58 -10.16
C HIS A 189 6.88 10.93 -8.88
N TYR A 190 8.19 10.96 -8.64
CA TYR A 190 8.80 10.29 -7.51
C TYR A 190 9.93 11.10 -6.86
N THR A 191 10.11 10.95 -5.55
CA THR A 191 11.24 11.53 -4.83
C THR A 191 12.17 10.41 -4.38
N THR A 192 13.37 10.36 -4.94
CA THR A 192 14.40 9.38 -4.55
C THR A 192 15.16 9.86 -3.32
N SER A 193 15.55 8.90 -2.48
CA SER A 193 16.41 9.12 -1.32
C SER A 193 17.14 7.84 -0.92
N ARG A 194 18.15 7.95 -0.05
CA ARG A 194 18.82 6.79 0.54
C ARG A 194 17.87 5.81 1.27
N PHE A 195 16.67 6.26 1.65
CA PHE A 195 15.71 5.45 2.40
C PHE A 195 14.75 4.65 1.51
N ASN A 196 14.77 4.89 0.20
CA ASN A 196 13.88 4.22 -0.76
C ASN A 196 14.62 3.56 -1.93
N MET A 197 15.84 3.10 -1.67
CA MET A 197 16.70 2.39 -2.63
C MET A 197 16.01 1.15 -3.20
N LYS A 198 15.31 0.36 -2.37
CA LYS A 198 14.60 -0.85 -2.82
C LYS A 198 13.59 -0.55 -3.95
N MET A 199 12.90 0.59 -3.91
CA MET A 199 11.99 0.98 -4.99
C MET A 199 12.75 1.42 -6.24
N GLN A 200 13.90 2.10 -6.08
CA GLN A 200 14.76 2.47 -7.20
C GLN A 200 15.31 1.22 -7.92
N GLU A 201 15.71 0.19 -7.17
CA GLU A 201 16.13 -1.10 -7.69
C GLU A 201 15.00 -1.81 -8.46
N ARG A 202 13.77 -1.75 -7.95
CA ARG A 202 12.57 -2.24 -8.67
C ARG A 202 12.43 -1.54 -10.03
N PHE A 203 12.47 -0.20 -10.06
CA PHE A 203 12.39 0.53 -11.33
C PHE A 203 13.56 0.24 -12.28
N GLU A 204 14.78 0.04 -11.75
CA GLU A 204 15.95 -0.33 -12.56
C GLU A 204 15.75 -1.69 -13.24
N THR A 205 15.08 -2.64 -12.57
CA THR A 205 14.70 -3.95 -13.14
C THR A 205 13.74 -3.81 -14.34
N TYR A 206 12.93 -2.74 -14.37
CA TYR A 206 12.05 -2.39 -15.50
C TYR A 206 12.75 -1.52 -16.56
N GLY A 207 14.05 -1.27 -16.41
CA GLY A 207 14.87 -0.50 -17.36
C GLY A 207 14.98 1.00 -17.04
N ILE A 208 14.48 1.44 -15.88
CA ILE A 208 14.44 2.87 -15.51
C ILE A 208 15.40 3.13 -14.36
N LYS A 209 16.59 3.63 -14.69
CA LYS A 209 17.59 3.98 -13.69
C LYS A 209 17.37 5.40 -13.16
N LEU A 210 16.99 5.50 -11.89
CA LEU A 210 16.73 6.78 -11.25
C LEU A 210 17.95 7.29 -10.45
N PRO A 211 18.32 8.57 -10.56
CA PRO A 211 19.35 9.16 -9.72
C PRO A 211 18.85 9.32 -8.27
N ASN A 212 19.71 9.05 -7.30
CA ASN A 212 19.37 9.17 -5.87
C ASN A 212 19.36 10.63 -5.37
N ASN A 213 18.58 10.92 -4.33
CA ASN A 213 18.37 12.24 -3.71
C ASN A 213 17.87 13.32 -4.70
N LYS A 214 16.94 12.95 -5.57
CA LYS A 214 16.34 13.82 -6.59
C LYS A 214 14.82 13.76 -6.53
N LYS A 215 14.19 14.82 -7.01
CA LYS A 215 12.81 14.76 -7.49
C LYS A 215 12.88 14.40 -8.97
N VAL A 216 12.18 13.35 -9.37
CA VAL A 216 12.24 12.82 -10.73
C VAL A 216 10.84 12.67 -11.29
N VAL A 217 10.73 12.92 -12.59
CA VAL A 217 9.56 12.58 -13.40
C VAL A 217 10.04 11.66 -14.50
N PHE A 218 9.42 10.50 -14.64
CA PHE A 218 9.79 9.53 -15.66
C PHE A 218 8.56 8.93 -16.32
N ASP A 219 8.74 8.53 -17.56
CA ASP A 219 7.75 7.84 -18.37
C ASP A 219 7.98 6.34 -18.23
N LEU A 220 7.03 5.64 -17.62
CA LEU A 220 7.07 4.19 -17.46
C LEU A 220 6.86 3.48 -18.79
N SER A 221 5.98 4.00 -19.64
CA SER A 221 5.66 3.44 -20.97
C SER A 221 6.88 3.46 -21.90
N ASN A 222 7.58 4.60 -21.96
CA ASN A 222 8.75 4.76 -22.82
C ASN A 222 10.08 4.42 -22.13
N LYS A 223 10.06 4.13 -20.82
CA LYS A 223 11.25 3.81 -20.00
C LYS A 223 12.29 4.92 -20.03
N THR A 224 11.84 6.17 -19.95
CA THR A 224 12.72 7.35 -20.02
C THR A 224 12.52 8.28 -18.84
N VAL A 225 13.62 8.88 -18.38
CA VAL A 225 13.56 9.94 -17.35
C VAL A 225 13.34 11.28 -18.06
N LEU A 226 12.24 11.94 -17.73
CA LEU A 226 11.81 13.20 -18.36
C LEU A 226 12.37 14.43 -17.64
N GLU A 227 12.35 14.39 -16.30
CA GLU A 227 12.82 15.51 -15.47
C GLU A 227 13.62 14.99 -14.27
N VAL A 228 14.71 15.69 -13.96
CA VAL A 228 15.50 15.47 -12.74
C VAL A 228 15.83 16.81 -12.11
N VAL A 229 15.28 17.05 -10.92
CA VAL A 229 15.55 18.24 -10.13
C VAL A 229 16.18 17.87 -8.79
N PRO A 230 17.13 18.66 -8.27
CA PRO A 230 17.70 18.41 -6.95
C PRO A 230 16.63 18.37 -5.86
N ASN A 231 16.69 17.36 -4.98
CA ASN A 231 15.88 17.41 -3.76
C ASN A 231 16.53 18.37 -2.76
N THR A 232 16.00 19.59 -2.68
CA THR A 232 16.51 20.65 -1.80
C THR A 232 15.83 20.68 -0.43
N ALA A 233 14.97 19.71 -0.12
CA ALA A 233 14.31 19.62 1.17
C ALA A 233 15.35 19.49 2.29
N LYS A 234 15.29 20.40 3.27
CA LYS A 234 16.14 20.37 4.47
C LYS A 234 15.28 19.99 5.67
N ILE A 235 15.77 19.03 6.44
CA ILE A 235 15.16 18.65 7.71
C ILE A 235 15.99 19.26 8.83
N ASN A 236 15.37 20.12 9.64
CA ASN A 236 15.95 20.58 10.90
C ASN A 236 15.39 19.71 12.03
N ALA A 237 16.05 18.57 12.26
CA ALA A 237 15.62 17.61 13.28
C ALA A 237 16.39 17.84 14.59
N LYS A 238 15.67 17.76 15.71
CA LYS A 238 16.24 17.64 17.04
C LYS A 238 15.82 16.31 17.62
N VAL A 239 16.77 15.62 18.25
CA VAL A 239 16.53 14.34 18.92
C VAL A 239 16.64 14.58 20.41
N TYR A 240 15.68 14.02 21.15
CA TYR A 240 15.60 14.13 22.60
C TYR A 240 15.57 12.72 23.18
N ALA A 241 16.17 12.57 24.35
CA ALA A 241 16.07 11.38 25.18
C ALA A 241 15.48 11.79 26.53
N VAL A 242 14.63 10.92 27.08
CA VAL A 242 13.97 11.09 28.37
C VAL A 242 14.11 9.79 29.15
N GLU A 243 14.02 9.85 30.48
CA GLU A 243 14.21 8.66 31.33
C GLU A 243 12.94 7.81 31.34
N GLU A 244 11.78 8.45 31.45
CA GLU A 244 10.48 7.79 31.54
C GLU A 244 9.62 8.05 30.30
N ARG A 245 8.71 7.11 29.98
CA ARG A 245 7.85 7.22 28.79
C ARG A 245 6.90 8.41 28.88
N GLU A 246 6.39 8.70 30.06
CA GLU A 246 5.47 9.80 30.36
C GLU A 246 6.12 11.17 30.12
N GLU A 247 7.43 11.28 30.28
CA GLU A 247 8.17 12.53 30.00
C GLU A 247 8.13 12.90 28.51
N GLN A 248 7.93 11.93 27.62
CA GLN A 248 7.74 12.20 26.18
C GLN A 248 6.51 13.06 25.93
N VAL A 249 5.46 12.89 26.73
CA VAL A 249 4.22 13.67 26.64
C VAL A 249 4.49 15.13 27.00
N ALA A 250 5.13 15.37 28.15
CA ALA A 250 5.48 16.71 28.60
C ALA A 250 6.43 17.41 27.60
N LEU A 251 7.43 16.69 27.10
CA LEU A 251 8.36 17.19 26.10
C LEU A 251 7.64 17.58 24.80
N ALA A 252 6.72 16.75 24.32
CA ALA A 252 5.95 17.02 23.10
C ALA A 252 5.09 18.29 23.27
N PHE A 253 4.37 18.45 24.38
CA PHE A 253 3.63 19.69 24.66
C PHE A 253 4.55 20.91 24.71
N ALA A 254 5.71 20.80 25.36
CA ALA A 254 6.67 21.90 25.42
C ALA A 254 7.20 22.29 24.03
N GLN A 255 7.47 21.32 23.13
CA GLN A 255 7.89 21.62 21.76
C GLN A 255 6.76 22.18 20.91
N ILE A 256 5.53 21.68 21.06
CA ILE A 256 4.35 22.20 20.35
C ILE A 256 4.11 23.66 20.76
N GLN A 257 4.08 23.95 22.08
CA GLN A 257 3.91 25.30 22.59
C GLN A 257 5.00 26.23 22.04
N LYS A 258 6.25 25.78 22.05
CA LYS A 258 7.35 26.56 21.47
C LYS A 258 7.14 26.86 19.99
N MET A 259 6.69 25.89 19.18
CA MET A 259 6.42 26.12 17.76
C MET A 259 5.32 27.16 17.55
N VAL A 260 4.28 27.13 18.39
CA VAL A 260 3.19 28.11 18.36
C VAL A 260 3.69 29.50 18.79
N ASP A 261 4.48 29.58 19.86
CA ASP A 261 5.09 30.83 20.34
C ASP A 261 6.04 31.43 19.29
N ASP A 262 6.73 30.58 18.52
CA ASP A 262 7.58 30.97 17.38
C ASP A 262 6.74 31.39 16.14
N GLY A 263 5.41 31.35 16.22
CA GLY A 263 4.47 31.89 15.21
C GLY A 263 3.89 30.86 14.24
N MET A 264 4.08 29.55 14.48
CA MET A 264 3.48 28.50 13.64
C MET A 264 1.98 28.34 13.95
N ASP A 265 1.15 28.25 12.91
CA ASP A 265 -0.28 27.93 13.10
C ASP A 265 -0.39 26.49 13.61
N ALA A 266 -1.20 26.27 14.65
CA ALA A 266 -1.38 24.95 15.25
C ALA A 266 -1.84 23.89 14.23
N ARG A 267 -2.53 24.30 13.15
CA ARG A 267 -2.98 23.40 12.07
C ARG A 267 -1.83 22.87 11.20
N ASP A 268 -0.67 23.52 11.23
CA ASP A 268 0.53 23.10 10.52
C ASP A 268 1.46 22.22 11.38
N ILE A 269 1.13 22.02 12.66
CA ILE A 269 1.86 21.16 13.58
C ILE A 269 1.23 19.76 13.59
N VAL A 270 2.05 18.72 13.41
CA VAL A 270 1.61 17.33 13.42
C VAL A 270 2.38 16.55 14.47
N LEU A 271 1.63 15.89 15.37
CA LEU A 271 2.18 14.92 16.32
C LEU A 271 1.96 13.51 15.80
N ILE A 272 3.05 12.74 15.65
CA ILE A 272 3.03 11.35 15.23
C ILE A 272 3.42 10.50 16.44
N LEU A 273 2.58 9.53 16.78
CA LEU A 273 2.76 8.63 17.92
C LEU A 273 3.17 7.23 17.45
N PRO A 274 3.87 6.44 18.30
CA PRO A 274 4.27 5.08 17.96
C PRO A 274 3.08 4.14 17.79
N ASP A 275 1.99 4.38 18.53
CA ASP A 275 0.76 3.60 18.50
C ASP A 275 -0.44 4.45 18.94
N GLU A 276 -1.65 3.99 18.61
CA GLU A 276 -2.89 4.72 18.91
C GLU A 276 -3.21 4.76 20.41
N SER A 277 -2.85 3.71 21.17
CA SER A 277 -3.13 3.65 22.61
C SER A 277 -2.39 4.73 23.39
N PHE A 278 -1.20 5.13 22.91
CA PHE A 278 -0.41 6.17 23.56
C PHE A 278 -1.07 7.56 23.52
N LYS A 279 -2.02 7.78 22.61
CA LYS A 279 -2.81 9.01 22.53
C LYS A 279 -3.56 9.31 23.83
N GLU A 280 -4.01 8.28 24.56
CA GLU A 280 -4.76 8.44 25.81
C GLU A 280 -3.96 9.24 26.84
N HIS A 281 -2.64 9.03 26.89
CA HIS A 281 -1.75 9.76 27.78
C HIS A 281 -1.70 11.26 27.46
N PHE A 282 -1.80 11.66 26.19
CA PHE A 282 -1.86 13.07 25.80
C PHE A 282 -3.19 13.71 26.19
N THR A 283 -4.31 12.99 26.00
CA THR A 283 -5.65 13.52 26.31
C THR A 283 -5.87 13.83 27.80
N LEU A 284 -5.12 13.17 28.70
CA LEU A 284 -5.19 13.46 30.14
C LEU A 284 -4.67 14.86 30.49
N PHE A 285 -3.78 15.41 29.66
CA PHE A 285 -3.09 16.68 29.90
C PHE A 285 -3.46 17.78 28.88
N ASP A 286 -4.24 17.44 27.86
CA ASP A 286 -4.81 18.37 26.88
C ASP A 286 -6.04 19.07 27.49
N LYS A 287 -5.85 20.30 28.00
CA LYS A 287 -6.90 21.14 28.64
C LYS A 287 -7.11 22.43 27.88
#